data_AF-A0A7J9KG65-F1
#
_entry.id   AF-A0A7J9KG65-F1
#
_cell.length_a   1.000
_cell.length_b   1.000
_cell.length_c   1.000
_cell.angle_alpha   90.00
_cell.angle_beta   90.00
_cell.angle_gamma   90.00
#
_symmetry.space_group_name_H-M   'P 1'
#
loop_
_entity.id
_entity.type
_entity.pdbx_description
1 polymer ?
#
loop_
_entity_poly.entity_id
_entity_poly.type
_entity_poly.pdbx_seq_one_letter_code
_entity_poly.pdbx_strand_id
1 'polypeptide(L)'
;CNYESIRNCSFCLEALSTTEAVVAKDSTQLGILIMKLGEANAKATLNIYNEMIKKPSSPQLLKALNCCVEAYKYASLSFEMVSSELVDDLQTANYDVTVIDLEITNCEKELLDARVQAPRLLAGNQFMHYYIAMGCQIRPILQREKPNEY
;
A
#
# COMPACT_ATOMS: atom_id res chain seq x y z
N CYS A 1 8.73 3.75 12.85
CA CYS A 1 7.33 4.21 13.01
C CYS A 1 7.19 5.69 13.41
N ASN A 2 8.17 6.35 14.04
CA ASN A 2 8.03 7.75 14.48
C ASN A 2 8.31 8.82 13.40
N TYR A 3 8.39 8.43 12.12
CA TYR A 3 8.59 9.39 11.03
C TYR A 3 7.31 10.19 10.81
N GLU A 4 7.42 11.49 10.54
CA GLU A 4 6.26 12.38 10.33
C GLU A 4 5.36 11.93 9.16
N SER A 5 5.96 11.32 8.14
CA SER A 5 5.24 10.72 7.01
C SER A 5 4.40 9.49 7.41
N ILE A 6 4.75 8.80 8.50
CA ILE A 6 3.98 7.68 9.04
C ILE A 6 2.81 8.27 9.83
N ARG A 7 1.73 8.57 9.10
CA ARG A 7 0.52 9.24 9.60
C ARG A 7 -0.20 8.50 10.73
N ASN A 8 0.14 7.24 10.99
CA ASN A 8 -0.41 6.44 12.08
C ASN A 8 0.68 5.55 12.71
N CYS A 9 1.31 6.05 13.78
CA CYS A 9 2.38 5.33 14.47
C CYS A 9 1.87 4.04 15.13
N SER A 10 0.68 4.06 15.74
CA SER A 10 0.08 2.87 16.37
C SER A 10 -0.13 1.76 15.36
N PHE A 11 -0.67 2.08 14.17
CA PHE A 11 -0.82 1.10 13.09
C PHE A 11 0.52 0.55 12.64
N CYS A 12 1.53 1.40 12.45
CA CYS A 12 2.87 0.95 12.05
C CYS A 12 3.48 -0.03 13.07
N LEU A 13 3.34 0.27 14.37
CA LEU A 13 3.82 -0.60 15.44
C LEU A 13 3.05 -1.92 15.49
N GLU A 14 1.72 -1.88 15.31
CA GLU A 14 0.88 -3.08 15.27
C GLU A 14 1.23 -3.96 14.06
N ALA A 15 1.36 -3.37 12.87
CA ALA A 15 1.74 -4.09 11.65
C ALA A 15 3.13 -4.74 11.76
N LEU A 16 4.04 -4.14 12.54
CA LEU A 16 5.39 -4.64 12.79
C LEU A 16 5.53 -5.40 14.13
N SER A 17 4.42 -5.83 14.74
CA SER A 17 4.43 -6.65 15.96
C SER A 17 4.45 -8.16 15.69
N THR A 18 4.61 -8.57 14.43
CA THR A 18 4.63 -9.98 14.03
C THR A 18 5.97 -10.64 14.35
N THR A 19 5.96 -11.98 14.44
CA THR A 19 7.19 -12.76 14.64
C THR A 19 8.20 -12.49 13.53
N GLU A 20 7.74 -12.37 12.28
CA GLU A 20 8.55 -12.06 11.10
C GLU A 20 9.26 -10.71 11.24
N ALA A 21 8.58 -9.69 11.80
CA ALA A 21 9.18 -8.39 12.05
C ALA A 21 10.24 -8.46 13.15
N VAL A 22 10.00 -9.23 14.21
CA VAL A 22 10.93 -9.41 15.33
C VAL A 22 12.22 -10.12 14.92
N VAL A 23 12.13 -11.09 13.99
CA VAL A 23 13.32 -11.85 13.53
C VAL A 23 14.03 -11.22 12.33
N ALA A 24 13.51 -10.14 11.77
CA ALA A 24 14.14 -9.42 10.67
C ALA A 24 15.51 -8.89 11.12
N LYS A 25 16.56 -9.23 10.36
CA LYS A 25 17.96 -8.93 10.76
C LYS A 25 18.43 -7.54 10.38
N ASP A 26 17.74 -6.91 9.43
CA ASP A 26 18.11 -5.64 8.83
C ASP A 26 16.86 -4.92 8.29
N SER A 27 17.03 -3.63 7.97
CA SER A 27 15.94 -2.80 7.46
C SER A 27 15.47 -3.21 6.06
N THR A 28 16.27 -3.95 5.29
CA THR A 28 15.85 -4.49 3.99
C THR A 28 14.80 -5.58 4.20
N GLN A 29 15.04 -6.52 5.12
CA GLN A 29 14.07 -7.56 5.49
C GLN A 29 12.78 -6.96 6.07
N LEU A 30 12.89 -5.93 6.91
CA LEU A 30 11.72 -5.18 7.38
C LEU A 30 10.99 -4.52 6.22
N GLY A 31 11.71 -3.91 5.27
CA GLY A 31 11.12 -3.31 4.08
C GLY A 31 10.33 -4.31 3.24
N ILE A 32 10.92 -5.48 2.97
CA ILE A 32 10.26 -6.59 2.26
C ILE A 32 9.00 -7.04 3.00
N LEU A 33 9.05 -7.14 4.32
CA LEU A 33 7.88 -7.50 5.13
C LEU A 33 6.77 -6.45 4.98
N ILE A 34 7.09 -5.16 5.07
CA ILE A 34 6.12 -4.07 4.89
C ILE A 34 5.45 -4.17 3.51
N MET A 35 6.22 -4.44 2.45
CA MET A 35 5.68 -4.57 1.09
C MET A 35 4.72 -5.78 0.99
N LYS A 36 5.08 -6.92 1.57
CA LYS A 36 4.20 -8.10 1.64
C LYS A 36 2.91 -7.84 2.40
N LEU A 37 2.98 -7.07 3.50
CA LEU A 37 1.78 -6.67 4.24
C LEU A 37 0.88 -5.73 3.42
N GLY A 38 1.50 -4.79 2.68
CA GLY A 38 0.80 -3.92 1.73
C GLY A 38 0.10 -4.70 0.62
N GLU A 39 0.80 -5.67 0.03
CA GLU A 39 0.25 -6.61 -0.96
C GLU A 39 -0.95 -7.40 -0.40
N ALA A 40 -0.81 -7.97 0.80
CA ALA A 40 -1.89 -8.72 1.45
C ALA A 40 -3.12 -7.84 1.69
N ASN A 41 -2.92 -6.60 2.15
CA ASN A 41 -3.99 -5.62 2.31
C ASN A 41 -4.63 -5.25 0.96
N ALA A 42 -3.83 -5.14 -0.10
CA ALA A 42 -4.32 -4.85 -1.45
C ALA A 42 -5.23 -5.97 -1.94
N LYS A 43 -4.78 -7.22 -1.83
CA LYS A 43 -5.57 -8.41 -2.19
C LYS A 43 -6.86 -8.51 -1.38
N ALA A 44 -6.78 -8.28 -0.06
CA ALA A 44 -7.96 -8.31 0.80
C ALA A 44 -8.99 -7.25 0.40
N THR A 45 -8.55 -6.02 0.13
CA THR A 45 -9.43 -4.93 -0.27
C THR A 45 -9.97 -5.11 -1.69
N LEU A 46 -9.16 -5.62 -2.62
CA LEU A 46 -9.58 -6.00 -3.98
C LEU A 46 -10.75 -6.99 -3.94
N ASN A 47 -10.69 -7.99 -3.05
CA ASN A 47 -11.79 -8.94 -2.88
C ASN A 47 -13.09 -8.23 -2.45
N ILE A 48 -13.02 -7.22 -1.59
CA ILE A 48 -14.20 -6.44 -1.20
C ILE A 48 -14.79 -5.70 -2.41
N TYR A 49 -13.95 -5.06 -3.24
CA TYR A 49 -14.41 -4.42 -4.48
C TYR A 49 -15.06 -5.44 -5.43
N ASN A 50 -14.42 -6.59 -5.63
CA ASN A 50 -14.93 -7.68 -6.48
C ASN A 50 -16.28 -8.23 -6.01
N GLU A 51 -16.54 -8.25 -4.70
CA GLU A 51 -17.86 -8.62 -4.17
C GLU A 51 -18.90 -7.51 -4.34
N MET A 52 -18.48 -6.24 -4.30
CA MET A 52 -19.40 -5.11 -4.49
C MET A 52 -19.85 -4.95 -5.95
N ILE A 53 -18.97 -5.15 -6.93
CA ILE A 53 -19.33 -5.04 -8.36
C ILE A 53 -20.38 -6.08 -8.81
N LYS A 54 -20.49 -7.21 -8.10
CA LYS A 54 -21.50 -8.25 -8.38
C LYS A 54 -22.92 -7.79 -8.06
N LYS A 55 -23.07 -6.76 -7.24
CA LYS A 55 -24.39 -6.24 -6.83
C LYS A 55 -24.91 -5.24 -7.88
N PRO A 56 -26.24 -5.21 -8.12
CA PRO A 56 -26.83 -4.18 -8.95
C PRO A 56 -26.45 -2.79 -8.44
N SER A 57 -25.95 -1.94 -9.34
CA SER A 57 -25.43 -0.62 -9.03
C SER A 57 -25.71 0.34 -10.18
N SER A 58 -25.66 1.66 -9.90
CA SER A 58 -25.76 2.65 -10.97
C SER A 58 -24.53 2.58 -11.89
N PRO A 59 -24.63 3.00 -13.16
CA PRO A 59 -23.45 3.04 -14.05
C PRO A 59 -22.29 3.87 -13.49
N GLN A 60 -22.60 4.97 -12.79
CA GLN A 60 -21.60 5.81 -12.13
C GLN A 60 -20.89 5.06 -10.99
N LEU A 61 -21.65 4.34 -10.16
CA LEU A 61 -21.07 3.51 -9.09
C LEU A 61 -20.21 2.39 -9.66
N LEU A 62 -20.68 1.71 -10.71
CA LEU A 62 -19.92 0.64 -11.38
C LEU A 62 -18.60 1.16 -11.98
N LYS A 63 -18.61 2.36 -12.59
CA LYS A 63 -17.39 3.03 -13.07
C LYS A 63 -16.39 3.25 -11.93
N ALA A 64 -16.84 3.81 -10.81
CA ALA A 64 -15.97 4.08 -9.66
C ALA A 64 -15.41 2.80 -9.05
N LEU A 65 -16.24 1.76 -8.88
CA LEU A 65 -15.79 0.47 -8.38
C LEU A 65 -14.77 -0.20 -9.31
N ASN A 66 -14.97 -0.15 -10.63
CA ASN A 66 -14.02 -0.69 -11.59
C ASN A 66 -12.69 0.06 -11.59
N CYS A 67 -12.71 1.39 -11.45
CA CYS A 67 -11.47 2.18 -11.27
C CYS A 67 -10.68 1.68 -10.06
N CYS A 68 -11.35 1.46 -8.93
CA CYS A 68 -10.71 0.90 -7.75
C CYS A 68 -10.23 -0.54 -7.93
N VAL A 69 -10.96 -1.40 -8.63
CA VAL A 69 -10.51 -2.77 -8.94
C VAL A 69 -9.17 -2.73 -9.68
N GLU A 70 -9.03 -1.88 -10.69
CA GLU A 70 -7.78 -1.76 -11.44
C GLU A 70 -6.65 -1.17 -10.57
N ALA A 71 -6.93 -0.13 -9.79
CA ALA A 71 -5.96 0.45 -8.85
C ALA A 71 -5.43 -0.58 -7.85
N TYR A 72 -6.30 -1.45 -7.31
CA TYR A 72 -5.90 -2.46 -6.34
C TYR A 72 -5.22 -3.69 -6.96
N LYS A 73 -5.53 -4.05 -8.20
CA LYS A 73 -4.75 -5.02 -8.97
C LYS A 73 -3.33 -4.50 -9.20
N TYR A 74 -3.22 -3.24 -9.64
CA TYR A 74 -1.94 -2.58 -9.82
C TYR A 74 -1.16 -2.56 -8.51
N ALA A 75 -1.75 -2.05 -7.42
CA ALA A 75 -1.13 -2.01 -6.11
C ALA A 75 -0.61 -3.37 -5.65
N SER A 76 -1.41 -4.43 -5.78
CA SER A 76 -0.98 -5.79 -5.41
C SER A 76 0.25 -6.24 -6.19
N LEU A 77 0.28 -6.03 -7.52
CA LEU A 77 1.41 -6.43 -8.35
C LEU A 77 2.64 -5.57 -8.06
N SER A 78 2.46 -4.27 -7.90
CA SER A 78 3.55 -3.34 -7.61
C SER A 78 4.19 -3.60 -6.25
N PHE A 79 3.44 -3.92 -5.20
CA PHE A 79 4.04 -4.31 -3.91
C PHE A 79 4.90 -5.57 -4.01
N GLU A 80 4.49 -6.56 -4.80
CA GLU A 80 5.26 -7.77 -5.06
C GLU A 80 6.57 -7.45 -5.80
N MET A 81 6.52 -6.60 -6.83
CA MET A 81 7.70 -6.15 -7.57
C MET A 81 8.65 -5.34 -6.69
N VAL A 82 8.14 -4.34 -5.97
CA VAL A 82 8.91 -3.49 -5.06
C VAL A 82 9.63 -4.34 -4.01
N SER A 83 9.00 -5.39 -3.49
CA SER A 83 9.65 -6.32 -2.55
C SER A 83 10.95 -6.92 -3.11
N SER A 84 11.00 -7.18 -4.42
CA SER A 84 12.20 -7.71 -5.10
C SER A 84 13.21 -6.59 -5.39
N GLU A 85 12.72 -5.42 -5.82
CA GLU A 85 13.55 -4.26 -6.16
C GLU A 85 14.23 -3.60 -4.96
N LEU A 86 13.73 -3.80 -3.74
CA LEU A 86 14.37 -3.27 -2.52
C LEU A 86 15.83 -3.73 -2.33
N VAL A 87 16.25 -4.80 -3.00
CA VAL A 87 17.64 -5.27 -2.99
C VAL A 87 18.43 -4.73 -4.18
N ASP A 88 17.80 -4.68 -5.36
CA ASP A 88 18.49 -4.46 -6.64
C ASP A 88 18.43 -3.01 -7.13
N ASP A 89 17.31 -2.31 -6.91
CA ASP A 89 17.07 -0.94 -7.36
C ASP A 89 16.14 -0.17 -6.40
N LEU A 90 16.74 0.42 -5.37
CA LEU A 90 16.03 1.24 -4.39
C LEU A 90 15.36 2.49 -4.97
N GLN A 91 15.81 2.98 -6.13
CA GLN A 91 15.21 4.16 -6.74
C GLN A 91 13.90 3.79 -7.44
N THR A 92 13.91 2.71 -8.21
CA THR A 92 12.69 2.17 -8.86
C THR A 92 11.68 1.72 -7.81
N ALA A 93 12.13 0.99 -6.77
CA ALA A 93 11.28 0.57 -5.66
C ALA A 93 10.53 1.76 -5.02
N ASN A 94 11.21 2.87 -4.78
CA ASN A 94 10.59 4.06 -4.19
C ASN A 94 9.65 4.78 -5.17
N TYR A 95 9.98 4.82 -6.45
CA TYR A 95 9.10 5.38 -7.48
C TYR A 95 7.79 4.57 -7.55
N ASP A 96 7.88 3.25 -7.62
CA ASP A 96 6.72 2.39 -7.71
C ASP A 96 5.77 2.52 -6.50
N VAL A 97 6.30 2.65 -5.27
CA VAL A 97 5.46 2.95 -4.09
C VAL A 97 4.70 4.27 -4.25
N THR A 98 5.30 5.30 -4.84
CA THR A 98 4.60 6.57 -5.08
C THR A 98 3.54 6.48 -6.17
N VAL A 99 3.72 5.60 -7.17
CA VAL A 99 2.70 5.36 -8.18
C VAL A 99 1.50 4.61 -7.57
N ILE A 100 1.75 3.67 -6.65
CA ILE A 100 0.65 3.02 -5.89
C ILE A 100 -0.20 4.08 -5.17
N ASP A 101 0.42 5.06 -4.52
CA ASP A 101 -0.30 6.16 -3.84
C ASP A 101 -1.22 6.95 -4.76
N LEU A 102 -0.73 7.26 -5.97
CA LEU A 102 -1.50 7.97 -6.98
C LEU A 102 -2.73 7.16 -7.43
N GLU A 103 -2.56 5.87 -7.71
CA GLU A 103 -3.66 4.99 -8.15
C GLU A 103 -4.73 4.84 -7.05
N ILE A 104 -4.32 4.68 -5.80
CA ILE A 104 -5.24 4.58 -4.66
C ILE A 104 -5.98 5.91 -4.43
N THR A 105 -5.28 7.04 -4.54
CA THR A 105 -5.89 8.37 -4.45
C THR A 105 -6.92 8.61 -5.56
N ASN A 106 -6.62 8.17 -6.79
CA ASN A 106 -7.56 8.26 -7.92
C ASN A 106 -8.83 7.41 -7.67
N CYS A 107 -8.66 6.20 -7.15
CA CYS A 107 -9.78 5.36 -6.72
C CYS A 107 -10.65 6.06 -5.66
N GLU A 108 -10.04 6.61 -4.60
CA GLU A 108 -10.76 7.34 -3.54
C GLU A 108 -11.57 8.50 -4.10
N LYS A 109 -10.98 9.27 -5.02
CA LYS A 109 -11.66 10.38 -5.68
C LYS A 109 -12.89 9.91 -6.46
N GLU A 110 -12.79 8.86 -7.27
CA GLU A 110 -13.92 8.32 -8.02
C GLU A 110 -15.03 7.81 -7.08
N LEU A 111 -14.68 7.21 -5.93
CA LEU A 111 -15.67 6.81 -4.92
C LEU A 111 -16.38 8.01 -4.28
N LEU A 112 -15.64 9.08 -3.98
CA LEU A 112 -16.22 10.32 -3.44
C LEU A 112 -17.16 10.98 -4.46
N ASP A 113 -16.75 11.07 -5.72
CA ASP A 113 -17.54 11.65 -6.81
C ASP A 113 -18.81 10.83 -7.08
N ALA A 114 -18.74 9.50 -6.93
CA ALA A 114 -19.90 8.59 -6.99
C ALA A 114 -20.71 8.54 -5.69
N ARG A 115 -20.32 9.28 -4.63
CA ARG A 115 -20.98 9.35 -3.32
C ARG A 115 -21.16 7.98 -2.67
N VAL A 116 -20.15 7.11 -2.79
CA VAL A 116 -20.20 5.75 -2.25
C VAL A 116 -20.22 5.77 -0.72
N GLN A 117 -21.25 5.17 -0.12
CA GLN A 117 -21.31 4.94 1.33
C GLN A 117 -20.89 3.51 1.65
N ALA A 118 -19.58 3.27 1.73
CA ALA A 118 -19.03 1.97 2.04
C ALA A 118 -17.85 2.10 3.03
N PRO A 119 -18.13 2.14 4.36
CA PRO A 119 -17.09 2.33 5.37
C PRO A 119 -15.96 1.32 5.29
N ARG A 120 -16.26 0.07 4.87
CA ARG A 120 -15.25 -0.97 4.68
C ARG A 120 -14.26 -0.65 3.54
N LEU A 121 -14.72 -0.02 2.46
CA LEU A 121 -13.83 0.39 1.36
C LEU A 121 -12.94 1.55 1.79
N LEU A 122 -13.52 2.53 2.48
CA LEU A 122 -12.78 3.68 3.01
C LEU A 122 -11.69 3.24 4.01
N ALA A 123 -12.00 2.27 4.87
CA ALA A 123 -11.01 1.69 5.78
C ALA A 123 -9.88 0.96 5.03
N GLY A 124 -10.21 0.17 4.00
CA GLY A 124 -9.21 -0.50 3.16
C GLY A 124 -8.25 0.48 2.48
N ASN A 125 -8.78 1.55 1.91
CA ASN A 125 -7.99 2.62 1.28
C ASN A 125 -7.12 3.36 2.32
N GLN A 126 -7.68 3.63 3.51
CA GLN A 126 -6.91 4.25 4.60
C GLN A 126 -5.75 3.36 5.06
N PHE A 127 -5.96 2.06 5.22
CA PHE A 127 -4.87 1.13 5.56
C PHE A 127 -3.83 1.05 4.46
N MET A 128 -4.25 1.18 3.19
CA MET A 128 -3.33 1.21 2.07
C MET A 128 -2.37 2.41 2.16
N HIS A 129 -2.90 3.60 2.44
CA HIS A 129 -2.10 4.81 2.70
C HIS A 129 -1.08 4.63 3.82
N TYR A 130 -1.40 3.84 4.85
CA TYR A 130 -0.44 3.54 5.92
C TYR A 130 0.71 2.65 5.43
N TYR A 131 0.43 1.60 4.66
CA TYR A 131 1.48 0.75 4.10
C TYR A 131 2.35 1.48 3.08
N ILE A 132 1.77 2.32 2.23
CA ILE A 132 2.50 3.20 1.32
C ILE A 132 3.44 4.12 2.10
N ALA A 133 2.92 4.80 3.13
CA ALA A 133 3.72 5.71 3.96
C ALA A 133 4.88 4.99 4.64
N MET A 134 4.65 3.78 5.15
CA MET A 134 5.70 2.92 5.70
C MET A 134 6.74 2.55 4.63
N GLY A 135 6.28 2.21 3.42
CA GLY A 135 7.13 1.88 2.27
C GLY A 135 8.03 3.03 1.82
N CYS A 136 7.49 4.24 1.72
CA CYS A 136 8.24 5.45 1.38
C CYS A 136 9.36 5.76 2.39
N GLN A 137 9.32 5.21 3.61
CA GLN A 137 10.40 5.38 4.58
C GLN A 137 11.53 4.37 4.44
N ILE A 138 11.36 3.29 3.68
CA ILE A 138 12.40 2.25 3.55
C ILE A 138 13.65 2.81 2.87
N ARG A 139 13.51 3.49 1.72
CA ARG A 139 14.65 4.10 1.02
C ARG A 139 15.49 5.03 1.91
N PRO A 140 14.93 6.07 2.56
CA PRO A 140 15.73 6.97 3.40
C PRO A 140 16.35 6.25 4.62
N ILE A 141 15.75 5.17 5.12
CA ILE A 141 16.36 4.33 6.16
C ILE A 141 17.59 3.60 5.60
N LEU A 142 17.44 2.90 4.48
CA LEU A 142 18.51 2.12 3.87
C LEU A 142 19.69 3.00 3.42
N GLN A 143 19.42 4.19 2.89
CA GLN A 143 20.47 5.15 2.52
C GLN A 143 21.29 5.64 3.73
N ARG A 144 20.67 5.75 4.92
CA ARG A 144 21.38 6.14 6.15
C ARG A 144 22.23 5.00 6.71
N GLU A 145 21.80 3.76 6.53
CA GLU A 145 22.54 2.57 6.96
C GLU A 145 23.74 2.28 6.05
N LYS A 146 23.68 2.68 4.77
CA LYS A 146 24.72 2.48 3.76
C LYS A 146 25.13 3.79 3.08
N PRO A 147 25.75 4.75 3.80
CA PRO A 147 26.04 6.07 3.26
C PRO A 147 27.10 6.09 2.13
N ASN A 148 27.82 4.99 1.86
CA ASN A 148 29.03 4.96 1.02
C ASN A 148 28.97 3.96 -0.17
N GLU A 149 27.80 3.44 -0.56
CA GLU A 149 27.66 2.50 -1.71
C GLU A 149 27.14 3.19 -2.99
N TYR A 150 27.59 4.42 -3.28
CA TYR A 150 27.32 5.12 -4.54
C TYR A 150 28.61 5.49 -5.28
#